data_AF-A0A7W5VFS5-F1
#
_entry.id   AF-A0A7W5VFS5-F1
#
_cell.length_a   1.000
_cell.length_b   1.000
_cell.length_c   1.000
_cell.angle_alpha   90.00
_cell.angle_beta   90.00
_cell.angle_gamma   90.00
#
_symmetry.space_group_name_H-M   'P 1'
#
loop_
_entity.id
_entity.type
_entity.pdbx_description
1 polymer ?
#
loop_
_entity_poly.entity_id
_entity_poly.type
_entity_poly.pdbx_seq_one_letter_code
_entity_poly.pdbx_strand_id
1 'polypeptide(L)'
;MTDHEDRTREDTTRRLERNMGTLGTAAMARMDDRLPWFRALSAEDRSWVGLVAQAGIAAFVEWFAHAGEGRPTPSIEFFGTAPRELKRSISLQQTVDIVRIVVEVVETMTDELAAPGGGDQLEQAMLRYTRDVAFAAAQVYAREAEARGAWDARLEALIVDALVRGEVDDGLHSWAAALGWTSAPVVVVAGHAPDEDPRAVIDGLREKGRRIGMDLLAGVQADRLIVIVGGADNVDHAARQVVPRFGAGPIVIGPEVPDLHAAARSARAAIAGLKASSGWPDAPRPVHAEDLLAERALDGDDDARQQLVENVYLPLAGTPLLDTLATYLEQGTSLEATARLLFVHPNTVRYRLKKITELTGYQPTEGRSAFTLQVGLILGRLTESAVTWRALT
;
A
#
# COMPACT_ATOMS: atom_id res chain seq x y z
N MET A 1 58.42 10.26 17.16
CA MET A 1 57.37 9.25 17.40
C MET A 1 56.76 8.83 16.09
N THR A 2 56.35 9.79 15.24
CA THR A 2 55.84 9.59 13.88
C THR A 2 56.73 8.74 12.96
N ASP A 3 58.05 9.01 12.90
CA ASP A 3 59.00 8.26 12.04
C ASP A 3 59.15 6.77 12.43
N HIS A 4 58.89 6.42 13.70
CA HIS A 4 58.91 5.02 14.16
C HIS A 4 57.59 4.31 13.85
N GLU A 5 56.46 5.00 14.02
CA GLU A 5 55.12 4.49 13.70
C GLU A 5 54.92 4.29 12.19
N ASP A 6 55.50 5.17 11.37
CA ASP A 6 55.47 5.09 9.91
C ASP A 6 56.33 3.93 9.40
N ARG A 7 57.52 3.71 9.98
CA ARG A 7 58.37 2.57 9.63
C ARG A 7 57.76 1.23 10.04
N THR A 8 57.12 1.16 11.21
CA THR A 8 56.39 -0.02 11.67
C THR A 8 55.18 -0.32 10.77
N ARG A 9 54.50 0.71 10.27
CA ARG A 9 53.40 0.58 9.29
C ARG A 9 53.90 0.04 7.96
N GLU A 10 55.02 0.56 7.47
CA GLU A 10 55.63 0.11 6.21
C GLU A 10 56.03 -1.36 6.29
N ASP A 11 56.67 -1.78 7.38
CA ASP A 11 57.06 -3.18 7.59
C ASP A 11 55.84 -4.11 7.77
N THR A 12 54.78 -3.64 8.44
CA THR A 12 53.51 -4.37 8.56
C THR A 12 52.81 -4.49 7.20
N THR A 13 52.84 -3.44 6.38
CA THR A 13 52.31 -3.45 5.00
C THR A 13 53.04 -4.48 4.14
N ARG A 14 54.37 -4.50 4.17
CA ARG A 14 55.16 -5.52 3.43
C ARG A 14 54.85 -6.95 3.89
N ARG A 15 54.56 -7.15 5.17
CA ARG A 15 54.13 -8.46 5.71
C ARG A 15 52.74 -8.84 5.20
N LEU A 16 51.79 -7.91 5.17
CA LEU A 16 50.46 -8.12 4.60
C LEU A 16 50.53 -8.46 3.11
N GLU A 17 51.32 -7.72 2.33
CA GLU A 17 51.52 -7.97 0.89
C GLU A 17 52.08 -9.39 0.63
N ARG A 18 53.09 -9.81 1.40
CA ARG A 18 53.68 -11.16 1.28
C ARG A 18 52.71 -12.28 1.64
N ASN A 19 51.74 -12.02 2.50
CA ASN A 19 50.77 -13.02 2.98
C ASN A 19 49.41 -12.93 2.29
N MET A 20 49.23 -12.05 1.30
CA MET A 20 47.96 -11.85 0.58
C MET A 20 47.42 -13.15 -0.04
N GLY A 21 48.32 -13.97 -0.61
CA GLY A 21 47.96 -15.29 -1.13
C GLY A 21 47.39 -16.22 -0.06
N THR A 22 48.07 -16.31 1.09
CA THR A 22 47.64 -17.10 2.25
C THR A 22 46.29 -16.63 2.79
N LEU A 23 46.09 -15.31 2.90
CA LEU A 23 44.84 -14.71 3.37
C LEU A 23 43.67 -15.08 2.46
N GLY A 24 43.85 -15.01 1.14
CA GLY A 24 42.79 -15.39 0.22
C GLY A 24 42.53 -16.90 0.20
N THR A 25 43.54 -17.75 0.37
CA THR A 25 43.33 -19.20 0.54
C THR A 25 42.56 -19.50 1.82
N ALA A 26 42.90 -18.85 2.94
CA ALA A 26 42.20 -18.99 4.21
C ALA A 26 40.74 -18.49 4.10
N ALA A 27 40.51 -17.36 3.42
CA ALA A 27 39.18 -16.83 3.14
C ALA A 27 38.34 -17.83 2.34
N MET A 28 38.90 -18.41 1.27
CA MET A 28 38.19 -19.41 0.45
C MET A 28 37.88 -20.68 1.22
N ALA A 29 38.82 -21.20 2.01
CA ALA A 29 38.59 -22.37 2.86
C ALA A 29 37.51 -22.09 3.92
N ARG A 30 37.51 -20.88 4.49
CA ARG A 30 36.52 -20.46 5.48
C ARG A 30 35.13 -20.26 4.87
N MET A 31 35.04 -19.73 3.65
CA MET A 31 33.77 -19.65 2.89
C MET A 31 33.26 -21.05 2.57
N ASP A 32 34.13 -21.97 2.13
CA ASP A 32 33.78 -23.36 1.86
C ASP A 32 33.25 -24.09 3.10
N ASP A 33 33.82 -23.83 4.28
CA ASP A 33 33.35 -24.36 5.56
C ASP A 33 32.00 -23.76 6.01
N ARG A 34 31.87 -22.43 5.92
CA ARG A 34 30.78 -21.70 6.60
C ARG A 34 29.57 -21.36 5.74
N LEU A 35 29.72 -21.28 4.41
CA LEU A 35 28.69 -20.77 3.51
C LEU A 35 28.15 -21.88 2.60
N PRO A 36 26.97 -22.47 2.90
CA PRO A 36 26.39 -23.54 2.09
C PRO A 36 26.16 -23.13 0.62
N TRP A 37 25.81 -21.87 0.38
CA TRP A 37 25.60 -21.35 -0.97
C TRP A 37 26.89 -21.30 -1.77
N PHE A 38 28.02 -21.01 -1.12
CA PHE A 38 29.33 -20.97 -1.78
C PHE A 38 29.74 -22.38 -2.24
N ARG A 39 29.48 -23.41 -1.44
CA ARG A 39 29.70 -24.82 -1.84
C ARG A 39 28.82 -25.25 -3.01
N ALA A 40 27.63 -24.68 -3.14
CA ALA A 40 26.69 -24.97 -4.21
C ALA A 40 27.05 -24.27 -5.54
N LEU A 41 27.98 -23.31 -5.54
CA LEU A 41 28.41 -22.61 -6.74
C LEU A 41 29.19 -23.50 -7.70
N SER A 42 29.07 -23.18 -8.98
CA SER A 42 29.93 -23.76 -10.02
C SER A 42 31.41 -23.47 -9.73
N ALA A 43 32.32 -24.28 -10.29
CA ALA A 43 33.75 -24.03 -10.14
C ALA A 43 34.15 -22.66 -10.72
N GLU A 44 33.48 -22.23 -11.80
CA GLU A 44 33.68 -20.93 -12.43
C GLU A 44 33.26 -19.78 -11.51
N ASP A 45 32.04 -19.84 -10.94
CA ASP A 45 31.55 -18.82 -10.00
C ASP A 45 32.40 -18.75 -8.73
N ARG A 46 32.84 -19.89 -8.19
CA ARG A 46 33.78 -19.92 -7.04
C ARG A 46 35.11 -19.26 -7.38
N SER A 47 35.62 -19.44 -8.60
CA SER A 47 36.85 -18.76 -9.03
C SER A 47 36.67 -17.24 -9.07
N TRP A 48 35.51 -16.76 -9.52
CA TRP A 48 35.19 -15.34 -9.52
C TRP A 48 35.05 -14.76 -8.10
N VAL A 49 34.42 -15.49 -7.17
CA VAL A 49 34.40 -15.12 -5.75
C VAL A 49 35.81 -14.98 -5.20
N GLY A 50 36.69 -15.93 -5.51
CA GLY A 50 38.09 -15.87 -5.11
C GLY A 50 38.81 -14.62 -5.61
N LEU A 51 38.59 -14.23 -6.87
CA LEU A 51 39.16 -12.99 -7.42
C LEU A 51 38.66 -11.74 -6.70
N VAL A 52 37.39 -11.71 -6.31
CA VAL A 52 36.82 -10.58 -5.58
C VAL A 52 37.30 -10.53 -4.13
N ALA A 53 37.43 -11.68 -3.46
CA ALA A 53 38.02 -11.75 -2.13
C ALA A 53 39.47 -11.24 -2.14
N GLN A 54 40.27 -11.64 -3.14
CA GLN A 54 41.64 -11.16 -3.34
C GLN A 54 41.69 -9.65 -3.58
N ALA A 55 40.81 -9.11 -4.42
CA ALA A 55 40.72 -7.66 -4.65
C ALA A 55 40.35 -6.89 -3.37
N GLY A 56 39.44 -7.44 -2.55
CA GLY A 56 39.09 -6.86 -1.25
C GLY A 56 40.24 -6.85 -0.25
N ILE A 57 41.04 -7.93 -0.19
CA ILE A 57 42.24 -7.99 0.64
C ILE A 57 43.28 -6.97 0.14
N ALA A 58 43.51 -6.89 -1.17
CA ALA A 58 44.44 -5.92 -1.76
C ALA A 58 44.04 -4.47 -1.43
N ALA A 59 42.74 -4.14 -1.55
CA ALA A 59 42.22 -2.82 -1.19
C ALA A 59 42.43 -2.47 0.29
N PHE A 60 42.29 -3.45 1.19
CA PHE A 60 42.60 -3.26 2.62
C PHE A 60 44.09 -2.96 2.82
N VAL A 61 44.98 -3.74 2.20
CA VAL A 61 46.44 -3.56 2.34
C VAL A 61 46.88 -2.20 1.81
N GLU A 62 46.36 -1.79 0.64
CA GLU A 62 46.62 -0.47 0.06
C GLU A 62 46.12 0.66 0.98
N TRP A 63 44.92 0.52 1.55
CA TRP A 63 44.39 1.48 2.49
C TRP A 63 45.22 1.54 3.79
N PHE A 64 45.61 0.40 4.35
CA PHE A 64 46.40 0.32 5.58
C PHE A 64 47.75 1.04 5.43
N ALA A 65 48.39 0.91 4.26
CA ALA A 65 49.63 1.58 3.92
C ALA A 65 49.52 3.12 4.04
N HIS A 66 48.33 3.67 3.78
CA HIS A 66 48.07 5.11 3.74
C HIS A 66 47.10 5.61 4.84
N ALA A 67 46.71 4.75 5.80
CA ALA A 67 45.67 5.09 6.76
C ALA A 67 46.05 6.22 7.75
N GLY A 68 47.35 6.55 7.85
CA GLY A 68 47.87 7.71 8.58
C GLY A 68 47.65 9.06 7.89
N GLU A 69 47.31 9.08 6.60
CA GLU A 69 47.13 10.30 5.80
C GLU A 69 45.69 10.87 5.86
N GLY A 70 44.82 10.30 6.71
CA GLY A 70 43.42 10.72 6.80
C GLY A 70 42.56 10.31 5.58
N ARG A 71 43.04 9.38 4.74
CA ARG A 71 42.25 8.87 3.60
C ARG A 71 40.96 8.19 4.08
N PRO A 72 39.84 8.39 3.36
CA PRO A 72 38.61 7.67 3.62
C PRO A 72 38.83 6.17 3.39
N THR A 73 38.15 5.36 4.18
CA THR A 73 38.14 3.91 4.02
C THR A 73 37.48 3.55 2.67
N PRO A 74 38.04 2.60 1.89
CA PRO A 74 37.43 2.14 0.65
C PRO A 74 35.99 1.68 0.88
N SER A 75 35.05 2.14 0.05
CA SER A 75 33.66 1.68 0.08
C SER A 75 33.55 0.26 -0.48
N ILE A 76 32.52 -0.50 -0.07
CA ILE A 76 32.14 -1.82 -0.65
C ILE A 76 31.89 -1.76 -2.17
N GLU A 77 31.85 -0.58 -2.80
CA GLU A 77 31.75 -0.42 -4.25
C GLU A 77 32.88 -1.06 -5.07
N PHE A 78 33.92 -1.64 -4.46
CA PHE A 78 34.87 -2.52 -5.16
C PHE A 78 34.23 -3.81 -5.73
N PHE A 79 33.04 -4.21 -5.27
CA PHE A 79 32.21 -5.22 -5.96
C PHE A 79 31.59 -4.67 -7.26
N GLY A 80 31.55 -3.35 -7.43
CA GLY A 80 31.12 -2.65 -8.64
C GLY A 80 32.03 -2.91 -9.85
N THR A 81 33.28 -3.33 -9.63
CA THR A 81 34.23 -3.71 -10.69
C THR A 81 34.24 -5.21 -10.99
N ALA A 82 33.42 -6.01 -10.29
CA ALA A 82 33.31 -7.43 -10.56
C ALA A 82 32.73 -7.70 -11.97
N PRO A 83 33.14 -8.79 -12.64
CA PRO A 83 32.60 -9.20 -13.93
C PRO A 83 31.07 -9.30 -13.93
N ARG A 84 30.45 -9.07 -15.09
CA ARG A 84 28.99 -9.03 -15.24
C ARG A 84 28.35 -10.38 -14.93
N GLU A 85 29.08 -11.45 -15.16
CA GLU A 85 28.72 -12.84 -14.92
C GLU A 85 28.53 -13.09 -13.42
N LEU A 86 29.47 -12.60 -12.59
CA LEU A 86 29.40 -12.73 -11.13
C LEU A 86 28.25 -11.95 -10.51
N LYS A 87 27.95 -10.75 -11.05
CA LYS A 87 26.83 -9.93 -10.60
C LYS A 87 25.46 -10.57 -10.88
N ARG A 88 25.40 -11.60 -11.73
CA ARG A 88 24.17 -12.37 -12.00
C ARG A 88 24.04 -13.61 -11.13
N SER A 89 25.16 -14.17 -10.66
CA SER A 89 25.17 -15.41 -9.88
C SER A 89 25.22 -15.19 -8.36
N ILE A 90 25.58 -13.99 -7.91
CA ILE A 90 25.74 -13.67 -6.48
C ILE A 90 24.79 -12.55 -6.06
N SER A 91 24.01 -12.82 -5.02
CA SER A 91 23.13 -11.83 -4.39
C SER A 91 23.92 -10.86 -3.51
N LEU A 92 23.29 -9.74 -3.20
CA LEU A 92 23.88 -8.74 -2.33
C LEU A 92 24.09 -9.23 -0.90
N GLN A 93 23.20 -10.10 -0.40
CA GLN A 93 23.37 -10.79 0.87
C GLN A 93 24.62 -11.67 0.87
N GLN A 94 24.83 -12.44 -0.19
CA GLN A 94 26.01 -13.29 -0.35
C GLN A 94 27.30 -12.46 -0.46
N THR A 95 27.23 -11.27 -1.05
CA THR A 95 28.34 -10.29 -1.08
C THR A 95 28.74 -9.86 0.33
N VAL A 96 27.78 -9.61 1.22
CA VAL A 96 28.07 -9.27 2.63
C VAL A 96 28.65 -10.46 3.39
N ASP A 97 28.17 -11.68 3.15
CA ASP A 97 28.74 -12.89 3.74
C ASP A 97 30.23 -13.05 3.39
N ILE A 98 30.60 -12.83 2.12
CA ILE A 98 32.00 -12.85 1.65
C ILE A 98 32.84 -11.85 2.45
N VAL A 99 32.37 -10.61 2.54
CA VAL A 99 33.07 -9.53 3.24
C VAL A 99 33.30 -9.85 4.71
N ARG A 100 32.28 -10.40 5.39
CA ARG A 100 32.40 -10.82 6.79
C ARG A 100 33.46 -11.90 6.98
N ILE A 101 33.47 -12.92 6.12
CA ILE A 101 34.47 -13.99 6.19
C ILE A 101 35.88 -13.46 5.93
N VAL A 102 36.06 -12.54 4.97
CA VAL A 102 37.37 -11.93 4.72
C VAL A 102 37.85 -11.16 5.94
N VAL A 103 36.99 -10.34 6.56
CA VAL A 103 37.32 -9.62 7.79
C VAL A 103 37.71 -10.59 8.92
N GLU A 104 36.89 -11.62 9.18
CA GLU A 104 37.17 -12.63 10.22
C GLU A 104 38.53 -13.32 10.01
N VAL A 105 38.90 -13.59 8.76
CA VAL A 105 40.17 -14.23 8.42
C VAL A 105 41.35 -13.30 8.68
N VAL A 106 41.27 -12.03 8.29
CA VAL A 106 42.36 -11.09 8.58
C VAL A 106 42.47 -10.82 10.08
N GLU A 107 41.34 -10.73 10.81
CA GLU A 107 41.31 -10.61 12.27
C GLU A 107 42.01 -11.80 12.95
N THR A 108 41.71 -13.03 12.54
CA THR A 108 42.30 -14.25 13.12
C THR A 108 43.79 -14.38 12.87
N MET A 109 44.29 -13.79 11.78
CA MET A 109 45.70 -13.84 11.38
C MET A 109 46.52 -12.61 11.81
N THR A 110 45.92 -11.67 12.56
CA THR A 110 46.53 -10.37 12.91
C THR A 110 47.93 -10.52 13.54
N ASP A 111 48.11 -11.46 14.47
CA ASP A 111 49.38 -11.69 15.18
C ASP A 111 50.51 -12.16 14.24
N GLU A 112 50.17 -12.91 13.19
CA GLU A 112 51.13 -13.40 12.20
C GLU A 112 51.49 -12.30 11.18
N LEU A 113 50.55 -11.40 10.90
CA LEU A 113 50.66 -10.35 9.89
C LEU A 113 51.34 -9.08 10.42
N ALA A 114 51.18 -8.75 11.69
CA ALA A 114 51.74 -7.55 12.29
C ALA A 114 53.29 -7.61 12.37
N ALA A 115 53.99 -6.52 12.08
CA ALA A 115 55.41 -6.41 12.44
C ALA A 115 55.56 -6.30 13.98
N PRO A 116 56.72 -6.65 14.57
CA PRO A 116 56.95 -6.43 16.00
C PRO A 116 56.70 -4.96 16.40
N GLY A 117 55.78 -4.71 17.33
CA GLY A 117 55.34 -3.37 17.72
C GLY A 117 54.25 -2.74 16.84
N GLY A 118 53.78 -3.43 15.79
CA GLY A 118 52.72 -3.00 14.87
C GLY A 118 51.35 -3.63 15.12
N GLY A 119 51.22 -4.50 16.13
CA GLY A 119 49.97 -5.20 16.47
C GLY A 119 48.81 -4.24 16.73
N ASP A 120 48.98 -3.35 17.70
CA ASP A 120 47.98 -2.33 18.06
C ASP A 120 47.57 -1.45 16.87
N GLN A 121 48.52 -1.11 15.99
CA GLN A 121 48.27 -0.28 14.80
C GLN A 121 47.44 -1.04 13.75
N LEU A 122 47.72 -2.32 13.54
CA LEU A 122 46.95 -3.18 12.64
C LEU A 122 45.56 -3.48 13.20
N GLU A 123 45.44 -3.75 14.49
CA GLU A 123 44.18 -4.00 15.18
C GLU A 123 43.26 -2.76 15.12
N GLN A 124 43.77 -1.56 15.43
CA GLN A 124 43.00 -0.33 15.33
C GLN A 124 42.57 -0.02 13.89
N ALA A 125 43.45 -0.27 12.91
CA ALA A 125 43.12 -0.10 11.51
C ALA A 125 42.05 -1.11 11.06
N MET A 126 42.13 -2.36 11.52
CA MET A 126 41.12 -3.38 11.28
C MET A 126 39.77 -2.96 11.84
N LEU A 127 39.71 -2.52 13.09
CA LEU A 127 38.46 -2.05 13.72
C LEU A 127 37.82 -0.91 12.94
N ARG A 128 38.62 0.06 12.47
CA ARG A 128 38.13 1.17 11.63
C ARG A 128 37.62 0.67 10.27
N TYR A 129 38.38 -0.20 9.62
CA TYR A 129 38.03 -0.77 8.32
C TYR A 129 36.74 -1.60 8.40
N THR A 130 36.67 -2.54 9.34
CA THR A 130 35.50 -3.39 9.61
C THR A 130 34.26 -2.57 9.91
N ARG A 131 34.36 -1.53 10.74
CA ARG A 131 33.23 -0.64 11.04
C ARG A 131 32.71 0.07 9.80
N ASP A 132 33.59 0.66 9.01
CA ASP A 132 33.18 1.45 7.83
C ASP A 132 32.62 0.53 6.73
N VAL A 133 33.18 -0.67 6.56
CA VAL A 133 32.64 -1.74 5.72
C VAL A 133 31.26 -2.21 6.22
N ALA A 134 31.08 -2.43 7.52
CA ALA A 134 29.78 -2.80 8.09
C ALA A 134 28.70 -1.73 7.85
N PHE A 135 29.04 -0.45 7.97
CA PHE A 135 28.11 0.66 7.64
C PHE A 135 27.76 0.70 6.15
N ALA A 136 28.73 0.50 5.26
CA ALA A 136 28.47 0.42 3.83
C ALA A 136 27.52 -0.76 3.49
N ALA A 137 27.70 -1.92 4.14
CA ALA A 137 26.82 -3.07 3.98
C ALA A 137 25.40 -2.77 4.49
N ALA A 138 25.29 -2.11 5.65
CA ALA A 138 24.00 -1.71 6.21
C ALA A 138 23.24 -0.70 5.30
N GLN A 139 23.94 0.27 4.71
CA GLN A 139 23.34 1.22 3.75
C GLN A 139 22.82 0.52 2.49
N VAL A 140 23.51 -0.53 2.06
CA VAL A 140 23.09 -1.34 0.91
C VAL A 140 21.83 -2.14 1.23
N TYR A 141 21.75 -2.78 2.41
CA TYR A 141 20.51 -3.42 2.88
C TYR A 141 19.35 -2.43 3.02
N ALA A 142 19.62 -1.25 3.60
CA ALA A 142 18.62 -0.20 3.74
C ALA A 142 18.07 0.22 2.37
N ARG A 143 18.94 0.46 1.37
CA ARG A 143 18.53 0.81 0.01
C ARG A 143 17.70 -0.28 -0.67
N GLU A 144 18.02 -1.56 -0.51
CA GLU A 144 17.18 -2.64 -1.07
C GLU A 144 15.83 -2.75 -0.38
N ALA A 145 15.80 -2.61 0.95
CA ALA A 145 14.56 -2.62 1.71
C ALA A 145 13.66 -1.43 1.33
N GLU A 146 14.25 -0.23 1.18
CA GLU A 146 13.57 0.95 0.67
C GLU A 146 13.07 0.75 -0.77
N ALA A 147 13.88 0.16 -1.65
CA ALA A 147 13.48 -0.10 -3.04
C ALA A 147 12.29 -1.07 -3.13
N ARG A 148 12.26 -2.13 -2.30
CA ARG A 148 11.09 -3.03 -2.22
C ARG A 148 9.88 -2.33 -1.64
N GLY A 149 10.04 -1.57 -0.54
CA GLY A 149 8.94 -0.81 0.04
C GLY A 149 8.36 0.22 -0.94
N ALA A 150 9.21 0.90 -1.71
CA ALA A 150 8.80 1.83 -2.75
C ALA A 150 8.11 1.14 -3.93
N TRP A 151 8.48 -0.09 -4.26
CA TRP A 151 7.79 -0.89 -5.28
C TRP A 151 6.39 -1.31 -4.82
N ASP A 152 6.25 -1.82 -3.59
CA ASP A 152 4.95 -2.17 -3.00
C ASP A 152 4.03 -0.95 -2.94
N ALA A 153 4.52 0.18 -2.42
CA ALA A 153 3.76 1.42 -2.35
C ALA A 153 3.33 1.93 -3.73
N ARG A 154 4.18 1.74 -4.75
CA ARG A 154 3.84 2.08 -6.13
C ARG A 154 2.77 1.15 -6.70
N LEU A 155 2.85 -0.14 -6.44
CA LEU A 155 1.81 -1.09 -6.84
C LEU A 155 0.48 -0.80 -6.17
N GLU A 156 0.46 -0.53 -4.86
CA GLU A 156 -0.74 -0.13 -4.13
C GLU A 156 -1.38 1.12 -4.76
N ALA A 157 -0.57 2.15 -5.04
CA ALA A 157 -1.07 3.36 -5.67
C ALA A 157 -1.65 3.10 -7.07
N LEU A 158 -1.05 2.20 -7.86
CA LEU A 158 -1.56 1.80 -9.17
C LEU A 158 -2.89 1.04 -9.06
N ILE A 159 -3.00 0.10 -8.10
CA ILE A 159 -4.24 -0.64 -7.83
C ILE A 159 -5.36 0.33 -7.44
N VAL A 160 -5.08 1.26 -6.52
CA VAL A 160 -6.07 2.24 -6.08
C VAL A 160 -6.47 3.16 -7.22
N ASP A 161 -5.52 3.71 -8.00
CA ASP A 161 -5.83 4.58 -9.14
C ASP A 161 -6.66 3.86 -10.22
N ALA A 162 -6.32 2.60 -10.54
CA ALA A 162 -7.07 1.76 -11.47
C ALA A 162 -8.52 1.54 -11.00
N LEU A 163 -8.71 1.19 -9.73
CA LEU A 163 -10.04 0.98 -9.14
C LEU A 163 -10.87 2.27 -9.10
N VAL A 164 -10.24 3.41 -8.82
CA VAL A 164 -10.90 4.72 -8.82
C VAL A 164 -11.35 5.12 -10.22
N ARG A 165 -10.52 4.86 -11.25
CA ARG A 165 -10.88 5.12 -12.65
C ARG A 165 -11.85 4.08 -13.22
N GLY A 166 -12.03 2.95 -12.53
CA GLY A 166 -12.78 1.81 -13.04
C GLY A 166 -12.07 1.06 -14.16
N GLU A 167 -10.76 1.26 -14.31
CA GLU A 167 -9.88 0.56 -15.26
C GLU A 167 -9.46 -0.78 -14.64
N VAL A 168 -10.40 -1.71 -14.54
CA VAL A 168 -10.17 -3.03 -13.96
C VAL A 168 -9.80 -4.01 -15.07
N ASP A 169 -8.52 -4.36 -15.16
CA ASP A 169 -7.98 -5.32 -16.13
C ASP A 169 -7.46 -6.60 -15.46
N ASP A 170 -7.02 -7.57 -16.29
CA ASP A 170 -6.42 -8.82 -15.81
C ASP A 170 -5.10 -8.61 -15.04
N GLY A 171 -4.43 -7.47 -15.24
CA GLY A 171 -3.21 -7.07 -14.54
C GLY A 171 -3.43 -6.82 -13.05
N LEU A 172 -4.62 -6.33 -12.68
CA LEU A 172 -5.01 -6.06 -11.29
C LEU A 172 -4.85 -7.30 -10.39
N HIS A 173 -5.25 -8.47 -10.87
CA HIS A 173 -5.12 -9.73 -10.12
C HIS A 173 -3.65 -10.09 -9.85
N SER A 174 -2.78 -9.88 -10.85
CA SER A 174 -1.35 -10.17 -10.71
C SER A 174 -0.69 -9.23 -9.69
N TRP A 175 -1.06 -7.95 -9.69
CA TRP A 175 -0.54 -6.98 -8.72
C TRP A 175 -1.08 -7.22 -7.31
N ALA A 176 -2.37 -7.54 -7.19
CA ALA A 176 -2.99 -7.89 -5.92
C ALA A 176 -2.36 -9.15 -5.30
N ALA A 177 -2.16 -10.20 -6.10
CA ALA A 177 -1.48 -11.42 -5.66
C ALA A 177 -0.02 -11.16 -5.26
N ALA A 178 0.69 -10.28 -5.97
CA ALA A 178 2.05 -9.89 -5.61
C ALA A 178 2.13 -9.18 -4.25
N LEU A 179 1.06 -8.47 -3.86
CA LEU A 179 0.91 -7.85 -2.54
C LEU A 179 0.30 -8.81 -1.49
N GLY A 180 0.03 -10.07 -1.88
CA GLY A 180 -0.54 -11.08 -0.98
C GLY A 180 -2.04 -10.94 -0.73
N TRP A 181 -2.76 -10.15 -1.53
CA TRP A 181 -4.21 -10.00 -1.39
C TRP A 181 -4.92 -11.32 -1.69
N THR A 182 -5.71 -11.80 -0.73
CA THR A 182 -6.51 -13.02 -0.86
C THR A 182 -7.94 -12.85 -0.35
N SER A 183 -8.24 -11.70 0.24
CA SER A 183 -9.44 -11.53 1.04
C SER A 183 -10.67 -11.11 0.24
N ALA A 184 -11.80 -11.65 0.68
CA ALA A 184 -13.17 -11.32 0.30
C ALA A 184 -14.07 -11.44 1.55
N PRO A 185 -15.18 -10.68 1.67
CA PRO A 185 -15.62 -9.61 0.76
C PRO A 185 -14.73 -8.36 0.86
N VAL A 186 -14.97 -7.40 -0.04
CA VAL A 186 -14.19 -6.15 -0.15
C VAL A 186 -15.10 -4.93 0.04
N VAL A 187 -14.60 -3.94 0.77
CA VAL A 187 -15.27 -2.65 1.03
C VAL A 187 -14.26 -1.52 0.79
N VAL A 188 -14.69 -0.43 0.16
CA VAL A 188 -13.86 0.77 -0.01
C VAL A 188 -14.37 1.89 0.87
N VAL A 189 -13.47 2.52 1.61
CA VAL A 189 -13.75 3.67 2.47
C VAL A 189 -12.99 4.88 1.93
N ALA A 190 -13.68 6.00 1.71
CA ALA A 190 -13.11 7.24 1.21
C ALA A 190 -13.34 8.38 2.21
N GLY A 191 -12.35 9.23 2.38
CA GLY A 191 -12.43 10.41 3.25
C GLY A 191 -11.26 11.35 3.01
N HIS A 192 -11.15 12.42 3.78
CA HIS A 192 -10.00 13.32 3.67
C HIS A 192 -8.74 12.64 4.21
N ALA A 193 -7.61 12.89 3.55
CA ALA A 193 -6.32 12.51 4.08
C ALA A 193 -6.02 13.34 5.35
N PRO A 194 -5.37 12.75 6.37
CA PRO A 194 -4.89 13.51 7.53
C PRO A 194 -3.73 14.43 7.15
N ASP A 195 -3.43 15.42 7.99
CA ASP A 195 -2.28 16.32 7.86
C ASP A 195 -0.95 15.62 8.26
N GLU A 196 -0.74 14.42 7.75
CA GLU A 196 0.45 13.58 7.94
C GLU A 196 1.06 13.22 6.57
N ASP A 197 2.32 12.77 6.55
CA ASP A 197 2.92 12.26 5.31
C ASP A 197 2.08 11.09 4.77
N PRO A 198 1.55 11.16 3.53
CA PRO A 198 0.77 10.08 2.92
C PRO A 198 1.43 8.71 3.03
N ARG A 199 2.76 8.64 2.93
CA ARG A 199 3.50 7.38 3.05
C ARG A 199 3.37 6.77 4.44
N ALA A 200 3.53 7.58 5.48
CA ALA A 200 3.39 7.15 6.87
C ALA A 200 1.96 6.64 7.17
N VAL A 201 0.95 7.28 6.60
CA VAL A 201 -0.46 6.87 6.74
C VAL A 201 -0.69 5.50 6.10
N ILE A 202 -0.22 5.32 4.85
CA ILE A 202 -0.36 4.07 4.09
C ILE A 202 0.41 2.94 4.79
N ASP A 203 1.67 3.16 5.18
CA ASP A 203 2.47 2.17 5.90
C ASP A 203 1.82 1.76 7.24
N GLY A 204 1.24 2.74 7.95
CA GLY A 204 0.51 2.51 9.19
C GLY A 204 -0.78 1.69 9.00
N LEU A 205 -1.46 1.84 7.87
CA LEU A 205 -2.61 1.02 7.49
C LEU A 205 -2.16 -0.40 7.14
N ARG A 206 -1.11 -0.56 6.34
CA ARG A 206 -0.56 -1.88 5.98
C ARG A 206 -0.15 -2.68 7.23
N GLU A 207 0.57 -2.05 8.15
CA GLU A 207 0.96 -2.68 9.42
C GLU A 207 -0.24 -2.97 10.33
N LYS A 208 -1.31 -2.17 10.26
CA LYS A 208 -2.55 -2.49 10.95
C LYS A 208 -3.21 -3.74 10.36
N GLY A 209 -3.31 -3.84 9.03
CA GLY A 209 -3.90 -4.99 8.34
C GLY A 209 -3.24 -6.30 8.73
N ARG A 210 -1.90 -6.34 8.69
CA ARG A 210 -1.10 -7.50 9.15
C ARG A 210 -1.41 -7.94 10.58
N ARG A 211 -1.59 -6.98 11.50
CA ARG A 211 -1.86 -7.29 12.92
C ARG A 211 -3.26 -7.82 13.18
N ILE A 212 -4.25 -7.38 12.40
CA ILE A 212 -5.65 -7.80 12.57
C ILE A 212 -6.06 -8.93 11.62
N GLY A 213 -5.16 -9.36 10.73
CA GLY A 213 -5.42 -10.42 9.76
C GLY A 213 -6.36 -9.99 8.62
N MET A 214 -6.34 -8.70 8.23
CA MET A 214 -7.11 -8.17 7.11
C MET A 214 -6.18 -7.66 6.02
N ASP A 215 -6.60 -7.79 4.77
CA ASP A 215 -5.91 -7.18 3.64
C ASP A 215 -6.33 -5.71 3.54
N LEU A 216 -5.36 -4.80 3.62
CA LEU A 216 -5.57 -3.36 3.51
C LEU A 216 -4.69 -2.80 2.40
N LEU A 217 -5.30 -2.13 1.43
CA LEU A 217 -4.61 -1.31 0.44
C LEU A 217 -5.06 0.14 0.62
N ALA A 218 -4.14 1.09 0.49
CA ALA A 218 -4.47 2.50 0.64
C ALA A 218 -3.77 3.35 -0.40
N GLY A 219 -4.43 4.42 -0.81
CA GLY A 219 -3.87 5.40 -1.72
C GLY A 219 -4.39 6.79 -1.39
N VAL A 220 -3.56 7.80 -1.60
CA VAL A 220 -3.95 9.20 -1.48
C VAL A 220 -4.08 9.79 -2.88
N GLN A 221 -5.25 10.33 -3.19
CA GLN A 221 -5.54 10.98 -4.46
C GLN A 221 -5.96 12.43 -4.20
N ALA A 222 -5.09 13.37 -4.57
CA ALA A 222 -5.16 14.76 -4.14
C ALA A 222 -5.19 14.88 -2.60
N ASP A 223 -6.30 15.28 -2.02
CA ASP A 223 -6.55 15.45 -0.58
C ASP A 223 -7.41 14.32 0.02
N ARG A 224 -7.67 13.26 -0.75
CA ARG A 224 -8.54 12.15 -0.35
C ARG A 224 -7.74 10.89 -0.08
N LEU A 225 -7.94 10.31 1.08
CA LEU A 225 -7.49 8.97 1.41
C LEU A 225 -8.56 7.96 0.95
N ILE A 226 -8.13 6.91 0.27
CA ILE A 226 -8.97 5.81 -0.18
C ILE A 226 -8.37 4.54 0.41
N VAL A 227 -9.18 3.79 1.15
CA VAL A 227 -8.75 2.55 1.81
C VAL A 227 -9.65 1.41 1.36
N ILE A 228 -9.03 0.37 0.82
CA ILE A 228 -9.68 -0.87 0.39
C ILE A 228 -9.44 -1.89 1.49
N VAL A 229 -10.53 -2.44 2.01
CA VAL A 229 -10.53 -3.39 3.12
C VAL A 229 -11.06 -4.72 2.63
N GLY A 230 -10.26 -5.77 2.76
CA GLY A 230 -10.64 -7.14 2.42
C GLY A 230 -10.74 -8.01 3.67
N GLY A 231 -11.75 -8.89 3.70
CA GLY A 231 -11.86 -9.93 4.74
C GLY A 231 -12.46 -9.46 6.07
N ALA A 232 -13.15 -8.33 6.06
CA ALA A 232 -13.93 -7.88 7.22
C ALA A 232 -15.27 -8.64 7.31
N ASP A 233 -15.75 -8.87 8.54
CA ASP A 233 -17.02 -9.59 8.78
C ASP A 233 -18.25 -8.87 8.21
N ASN A 234 -18.19 -7.53 8.20
CA ASN A 234 -19.21 -6.65 7.65
C ASN A 234 -18.63 -5.24 7.43
N VAL A 235 -19.39 -4.43 6.70
CA VAL A 235 -19.07 -3.04 6.35
C VAL A 235 -18.73 -2.16 7.56
N ASP A 236 -19.51 -2.26 8.65
CA ASP A 236 -19.28 -1.45 9.85
C ASP A 236 -17.99 -1.86 10.57
N HIS A 237 -17.68 -3.16 10.58
CA HIS A 237 -16.41 -3.66 11.13
C HIS A 237 -15.24 -3.13 10.30
N ALA A 238 -15.32 -3.22 8.96
CA ALA A 238 -14.29 -2.69 8.06
C ALA A 238 -14.02 -1.20 8.34
N ALA A 239 -15.09 -0.39 8.38
CA ALA A 239 -14.97 1.05 8.60
C ALA A 239 -14.35 1.38 9.96
N ARG A 240 -14.76 0.73 11.05
CA ARG A 240 -14.18 0.94 12.40
C ARG A 240 -12.68 0.70 12.43
N GLN A 241 -12.16 -0.21 11.61
CA GLN A 241 -10.71 -0.47 11.56
C GLN A 241 -9.94 0.68 10.90
N VAL A 242 -10.53 1.44 9.99
CA VAL A 242 -9.79 2.42 9.18
C VAL A 242 -10.12 3.87 9.51
N VAL A 243 -11.32 4.15 10.05
CA VAL A 243 -11.80 5.51 10.41
C VAL A 243 -10.79 6.36 11.20
N PRO A 244 -10.08 5.83 12.22
CA PRO A 244 -9.12 6.65 12.98
C PRO A 244 -7.92 7.16 12.17
N ARG A 245 -7.70 6.67 10.94
CA ARG A 245 -6.59 7.08 10.06
C ARG A 245 -6.96 8.21 9.10
N PHE A 246 -8.23 8.59 9.02
CA PHE A 246 -8.70 9.66 8.15
C PHE A 246 -8.58 11.02 8.81
N GLY A 247 -8.38 12.05 7.98
CA GLY A 247 -8.39 13.45 8.38
C GLY A 247 -9.79 13.93 8.80
N ALA A 248 -9.87 15.20 9.17
CA ALA A 248 -11.13 15.84 9.54
C ALA A 248 -12.13 15.85 8.37
N GLY A 249 -13.42 15.84 8.68
CA GLY A 249 -14.50 15.87 7.69
C GLY A 249 -15.16 14.51 7.44
N PRO A 250 -15.98 14.41 6.37
CA PRO A 250 -16.78 13.23 6.07
C PRO A 250 -15.92 12.01 5.73
N ILE A 251 -16.44 10.84 6.10
CA ILE A 251 -15.90 9.52 5.72
C ILE A 251 -17.08 8.73 5.17
N VAL A 252 -16.94 8.22 3.95
CA VAL A 252 -17.99 7.51 3.24
C VAL A 252 -17.56 6.08 2.97
N ILE A 253 -18.47 5.15 3.24
CA ILE A 253 -18.28 3.72 3.02
C ILE A 253 -19.04 3.31 1.76
N GLY A 254 -18.34 2.70 0.81
CA GLY A 254 -18.94 2.11 -0.37
C GLY A 254 -19.67 0.80 -0.05
N PRO A 255 -20.50 0.29 -0.96
CA PRO A 255 -21.15 -1.00 -0.80
C PRO A 255 -20.12 -2.14 -0.68
N GLU A 256 -20.50 -3.18 0.04
CA GLU A 256 -19.77 -4.44 0.06
C GLU A 256 -19.82 -5.11 -1.32
N VAL A 257 -18.68 -5.62 -1.77
CA VAL A 257 -18.56 -6.30 -3.06
C VAL A 257 -17.83 -7.64 -2.88
N PRO A 258 -18.06 -8.62 -3.78
CA PRO A 258 -17.56 -9.97 -3.58
C PRO A 258 -16.03 -10.11 -3.67
N ASP A 259 -15.36 -9.24 -4.42
CA ASP A 259 -13.93 -9.35 -4.70
C ASP A 259 -13.30 -7.99 -5.05
N LEU A 260 -11.98 -7.98 -5.23
CA LEU A 260 -11.22 -6.79 -5.57
C LEU A 260 -11.56 -6.24 -6.97
N HIS A 261 -11.92 -7.10 -7.93
CA HIS A 261 -12.33 -6.66 -9.27
C HIS A 261 -13.62 -5.83 -9.20
N ALA A 262 -14.55 -6.24 -8.35
CA ALA A 262 -15.78 -5.50 -8.08
C ALA A 262 -15.58 -4.24 -7.22
N ALA A 263 -14.41 -4.06 -6.60
CA ALA A 263 -14.11 -2.93 -5.70
C ALA A 263 -14.19 -1.56 -6.39
N ALA A 264 -14.07 -1.49 -7.72
CA ALA A 264 -14.30 -0.26 -8.47
C ALA A 264 -15.71 0.30 -8.26
N ARG A 265 -16.74 -0.56 -8.11
CA ARG A 265 -18.11 -0.10 -7.79
C ARG A 265 -18.17 0.50 -6.39
N SER A 266 -17.54 -0.16 -5.42
CA SER A 266 -17.45 0.31 -4.03
C SER A 266 -16.72 1.66 -3.96
N ALA A 267 -15.58 1.78 -4.64
CA ALA A 267 -14.78 2.99 -4.74
C ALA A 267 -15.55 4.16 -5.37
N ARG A 268 -16.20 3.94 -6.52
CA ARG A 268 -17.00 4.98 -7.18
C ARG A 268 -18.10 5.52 -6.27
N ALA A 269 -18.87 4.63 -5.64
CA ALA A 269 -19.94 5.04 -4.72
C ALA A 269 -19.40 5.80 -3.50
N ALA A 270 -18.29 5.33 -2.90
CA ALA A 270 -17.66 6.01 -1.76
C ALA A 270 -17.15 7.41 -2.13
N ILE A 271 -16.51 7.56 -3.30
CA ILE A 271 -15.95 8.83 -3.77
C ILE A 271 -17.05 9.80 -4.18
N ALA A 272 -18.07 9.33 -4.90
CA ALA A 272 -19.24 10.12 -5.25
C ALA A 272 -19.98 10.58 -3.98
N GLY A 273 -20.18 9.69 -3.02
CA GLY A 273 -20.75 10.03 -1.72
C GLY A 273 -19.90 11.04 -0.96
N LEU A 274 -18.57 10.92 -0.99
CA LEU A 274 -17.67 11.90 -0.34
C LEU A 274 -17.84 13.30 -0.95
N LYS A 275 -17.93 13.40 -2.28
CA LYS A 275 -18.19 14.67 -2.98
C LYS A 275 -19.58 15.23 -2.63
N ALA A 276 -20.60 14.38 -2.62
CA ALA A 276 -21.99 14.74 -2.35
C ALA A 276 -22.30 15.00 -0.87
N SER A 277 -21.43 14.60 0.06
CA SER A 277 -21.64 14.70 1.51
C SER A 277 -21.92 16.12 2.01
N SER A 278 -21.45 17.14 1.29
CA SER A 278 -21.77 18.55 1.59
C SER A 278 -23.27 18.87 1.51
N GLY A 279 -24.06 18.06 0.79
CA GLY A 279 -25.52 18.13 0.74
C GLY A 279 -26.23 17.64 2.01
N TRP A 280 -25.52 16.93 2.89
CA TRP A 280 -26.01 16.51 4.21
C TRP A 280 -24.95 16.79 5.29
N PRO A 281 -24.85 18.04 5.79
CA PRO A 281 -23.82 18.43 6.76
C PRO A 281 -23.82 17.61 8.06
N ASP A 282 -24.98 17.14 8.49
CA ASP A 282 -25.17 16.34 9.71
C ASP A 282 -25.09 14.83 9.46
N ALA A 283 -24.54 14.40 8.30
CA ALA A 283 -24.36 12.98 8.00
C ALA A 283 -23.50 12.29 9.08
N PRO A 284 -23.81 11.02 9.43
CA PRO A 284 -22.98 10.24 10.33
C PRO A 284 -21.52 10.16 9.87
N ARG A 285 -20.60 9.98 10.82
CA ARG A 285 -19.19 9.74 10.53
C ARG A 285 -18.76 8.40 11.11
N PRO A 286 -18.58 7.35 10.29
CA PRO A 286 -18.76 7.31 8.82
C PRO A 286 -20.24 7.23 8.39
N VAL A 287 -20.53 7.53 7.12
CA VAL A 287 -21.84 7.38 6.45
C VAL A 287 -21.74 6.38 5.29
N HIS A 288 -22.80 5.63 4.99
CA HIS A 288 -22.82 4.74 3.84
C HIS A 288 -23.15 5.52 2.56
N ALA A 289 -22.52 5.15 1.44
CA ALA A 289 -22.80 5.77 0.14
C ALA A 289 -24.26 5.56 -0.30
N GLU A 290 -24.90 4.49 0.16
CA GLU A 290 -26.32 4.17 -0.06
C GLU A 290 -27.26 5.15 0.69
N ASP A 291 -26.81 5.74 1.81
CA ASP A 291 -27.58 6.75 2.54
C ASP A 291 -27.53 8.14 1.88
N LEU A 292 -26.66 8.30 0.87
CA LEU A 292 -26.39 9.55 0.14
C LEU A 292 -26.90 9.52 -1.30
N LEU A 293 -27.77 8.55 -1.68
CA LEU A 293 -28.21 8.39 -3.07
C LEU A 293 -28.85 9.66 -3.64
N ALA A 294 -29.67 10.37 -2.84
CA ALA A 294 -30.32 11.60 -3.27
C ALA A 294 -29.28 12.72 -3.56
N GLU A 295 -28.35 12.94 -2.64
CA GLU A 295 -27.27 13.92 -2.80
C GLU A 295 -26.36 13.56 -3.98
N ARG A 296 -25.96 12.30 -4.10
CA ARG A 296 -25.13 11.78 -5.21
C ARG A 296 -25.81 12.00 -6.55
N ALA A 297 -27.10 11.67 -6.66
CA ALA A 297 -27.86 11.85 -7.90
C ALA A 297 -27.99 13.33 -8.31
N LEU A 298 -28.15 14.23 -7.34
CA LEU A 298 -28.19 15.68 -7.56
C LEU A 298 -26.81 16.24 -7.95
N ASP A 299 -25.73 15.68 -7.41
CA ASP A 299 -24.34 16.01 -7.76
C ASP A 299 -23.88 15.41 -9.11
N GLY A 300 -24.75 14.64 -9.78
CA GLY A 300 -24.53 14.12 -11.13
C GLY A 300 -24.01 12.69 -11.21
N ASP A 301 -24.08 11.93 -10.11
CA ASP A 301 -23.77 10.49 -10.11
C ASP A 301 -24.88 9.70 -10.81
N ASP A 302 -24.59 9.21 -12.02
CA ASP A 302 -25.54 8.41 -12.81
C ASP A 302 -25.80 7.02 -12.20
N ASP A 303 -24.84 6.42 -11.48
CA ASP A 303 -25.06 5.16 -10.76
C ASP A 303 -26.10 5.38 -9.66
N ALA A 304 -26.01 6.48 -8.91
CA ALA A 304 -27.01 6.83 -7.88
C ALA A 304 -28.38 7.14 -8.49
N ARG A 305 -28.43 7.82 -9.65
CA ARG A 305 -29.69 8.08 -10.35
C ARG A 305 -30.37 6.78 -10.77
N GLN A 306 -29.60 5.86 -11.37
CA GLN A 306 -30.11 4.55 -11.78
C GLN A 306 -30.64 3.77 -10.56
N GLN A 307 -29.87 3.72 -9.48
CA GLN A 307 -30.29 3.04 -8.25
C GLN A 307 -31.57 3.64 -7.66
N LEU A 308 -31.74 4.96 -7.67
CA LEU A 308 -33.00 5.57 -7.21
C LEU A 308 -34.19 5.18 -8.10
N VAL A 309 -34.01 5.12 -9.42
CA VAL A 309 -35.07 4.66 -10.31
C VAL A 309 -35.41 3.20 -10.03
N GLU A 310 -34.40 2.34 -9.88
CA GLU A 310 -34.57 0.90 -9.62
C GLU A 310 -35.16 0.59 -8.25
N ASN A 311 -34.74 1.31 -7.20
CA ASN A 311 -35.12 1.03 -5.81
C ASN A 311 -36.38 1.78 -5.36
N VAL A 312 -36.70 2.92 -5.99
CA VAL A 312 -37.85 3.75 -5.61
C VAL A 312 -38.95 3.72 -6.66
N TYR A 313 -38.62 4.03 -7.91
CA TYR A 313 -39.65 4.28 -8.92
C TYR A 313 -40.24 3.00 -9.49
N LEU A 314 -39.39 2.12 -10.03
CA LEU A 314 -39.82 0.87 -10.69
C LEU A 314 -40.67 -0.05 -9.79
N PRO A 315 -40.40 -0.20 -8.48
CA PRO A 315 -41.22 -1.04 -7.60
C PRO A 315 -42.65 -0.50 -7.40
N LEU A 316 -42.87 0.79 -7.67
CA LEU A 316 -44.15 1.47 -7.49
C LEU A 316 -44.89 1.69 -8.82
N ALA A 317 -44.16 1.74 -9.94
CA ALA A 317 -44.67 2.00 -11.27
C ALA A 317 -45.82 1.05 -11.65
N GLY A 318 -46.87 1.60 -12.26
CA GLY A 318 -48.07 0.83 -12.63
C GLY A 318 -48.96 0.40 -11.46
N THR A 319 -48.68 0.83 -10.22
CA THR A 319 -49.50 0.53 -9.05
C THR A 319 -50.12 1.79 -8.43
N PRO A 320 -51.23 1.67 -7.67
CA PRO A 320 -51.79 2.81 -6.92
C PRO A 320 -50.86 3.37 -5.83
N LEU A 321 -49.74 2.70 -5.54
CA LEU A 321 -48.77 3.16 -4.55
C LEU A 321 -48.01 4.38 -5.06
N LEU A 322 -47.71 4.45 -6.36
CA LEU A 322 -47.01 5.59 -6.95
C LEU A 322 -47.81 6.89 -6.78
N ASP A 323 -49.09 6.87 -7.16
CA ASP A 323 -49.99 8.02 -7.00
C ASP A 323 -50.17 8.39 -5.52
N THR A 324 -50.19 7.38 -4.64
CA THR A 324 -50.30 7.61 -3.20
C THR A 324 -49.06 8.30 -2.65
N LEU A 325 -47.86 7.86 -3.04
CA LEU A 325 -46.61 8.46 -2.60
C LEU A 325 -46.48 9.89 -3.13
N ALA A 326 -46.73 10.10 -4.43
CA ALA A 326 -46.65 11.42 -5.05
C ALA A 326 -47.59 12.42 -4.36
N THR A 327 -48.87 12.05 -4.20
CA THR A 327 -49.86 12.90 -3.53
C THR A 327 -49.47 13.16 -2.07
N TYR A 328 -48.96 12.14 -1.37
CA TYR A 328 -48.56 12.27 0.03
C TYR A 328 -47.42 13.27 0.23
N LEU A 329 -46.39 13.21 -0.62
CA LEU A 329 -45.25 14.13 -0.57
C LEU A 329 -45.66 15.55 -0.98
N GLU A 330 -46.49 15.70 -2.02
CA GLU A 330 -47.03 17.00 -2.46
C GLU A 330 -47.92 17.69 -1.41
N GLN A 331 -48.62 16.91 -0.58
CA GLN A 331 -49.45 17.43 0.52
C GLN A 331 -48.69 17.59 1.84
N GLY A 332 -47.35 17.72 1.78
CA GLY A 332 -46.53 17.95 2.96
C GLY A 332 -46.61 16.82 3.98
N THR A 333 -46.66 15.56 3.50
CA THR A 333 -46.74 14.34 4.33
C THR A 333 -48.04 14.21 5.16
N SER A 334 -49.14 14.82 4.71
CA SER A 334 -50.45 14.77 5.36
C SER A 334 -51.31 13.57 4.92
N LEU A 335 -51.61 12.66 5.86
CA LEU A 335 -52.49 11.50 5.62
C LEU A 335 -53.91 11.91 5.22
N GLU A 336 -54.52 12.87 5.94
CA GLU A 336 -55.90 13.30 5.74
C GLU A 336 -56.09 14.04 4.40
N ALA A 337 -55.12 14.87 4.02
CA ALA A 337 -55.15 15.55 2.73
C ALA A 337 -55.01 14.55 1.56
N THR A 338 -54.09 13.59 1.70
CA THR A 338 -53.86 12.53 0.71
C THR A 338 -55.10 11.65 0.53
N ALA A 339 -55.73 11.22 1.64
CA ALA A 339 -56.92 10.39 1.62
C ALA A 339 -58.08 11.08 0.87
N ARG A 340 -58.29 12.37 1.14
CA ARG A 340 -59.31 13.19 0.48
C ARG A 340 -59.06 13.35 -1.01
N LEU A 341 -57.82 13.61 -1.44
CA LEU A 341 -57.48 13.79 -2.86
C LEU A 341 -57.59 12.48 -3.66
N LEU A 342 -57.27 11.35 -3.04
CA LEU A 342 -57.33 10.03 -3.67
C LEU A 342 -58.69 9.35 -3.50
N PHE A 343 -59.65 9.99 -2.84
CA PHE A 343 -60.98 9.45 -2.52
C PHE A 343 -60.93 8.07 -1.83
N VAL A 344 -59.99 7.91 -0.88
CA VAL A 344 -59.84 6.70 -0.06
C VAL A 344 -59.92 7.03 1.42
N HIS A 345 -60.04 6.01 2.27
CA HIS A 345 -59.98 6.19 3.72
C HIS A 345 -58.52 6.43 4.18
N PRO A 346 -58.26 7.25 5.22
CA PRO A 346 -56.91 7.48 5.75
C PRO A 346 -56.14 6.18 6.12
N ASN A 347 -56.85 5.15 6.60
CA ASN A 347 -56.26 3.82 6.85
C ASN A 347 -55.70 3.16 5.59
N THR A 348 -56.34 3.36 4.44
CA THR A 348 -55.83 2.85 3.15
C THR A 348 -54.53 3.55 2.78
N VAL A 349 -54.43 4.87 3.00
CA VAL A 349 -53.17 5.61 2.79
C VAL A 349 -52.08 5.05 3.70
N ARG A 350 -52.34 4.89 4.99
CA ARG A 350 -51.38 4.30 5.95
C ARG A 350 -50.90 2.92 5.52
N TYR A 351 -51.82 2.06 5.08
CA TYR A 351 -51.49 0.73 4.55
C TYR A 351 -50.59 0.83 3.32
N ARG A 352 -50.91 1.72 2.37
CA ARG A 352 -50.10 1.93 1.15
C ARG A 352 -48.72 2.50 1.47
N LEU A 353 -48.58 3.44 2.40
CA LEU A 353 -47.29 3.97 2.85
C LEU A 353 -46.43 2.90 3.53
N LYS A 354 -47.05 2.04 4.35
CA LYS A 354 -46.36 0.86 4.88
C LYS A 354 -45.88 -0.05 3.75
N LYS A 355 -46.71 -0.28 2.74
CA LYS A 355 -46.33 -1.11 1.59
C LYS A 355 -45.19 -0.49 0.77
N ILE A 356 -45.18 0.83 0.60
CA ILE A 356 -44.07 1.56 -0.03
C ILE A 356 -42.77 1.36 0.75
N THR A 357 -42.82 1.42 2.09
CA THR A 357 -41.66 1.14 2.94
C THR A 357 -41.15 -0.29 2.72
N GLU A 358 -42.04 -1.27 2.68
CA GLU A 358 -41.68 -2.68 2.42
C GLU A 358 -41.03 -2.90 1.05
N LEU A 359 -41.44 -2.14 0.03
CA LEU A 359 -40.93 -2.30 -1.34
C LEU A 359 -39.65 -1.51 -1.62
N THR A 360 -39.50 -0.34 -1.00
CA THR A 360 -38.40 0.59 -1.32
C THR A 360 -37.33 0.67 -0.24
N GLY A 361 -37.63 0.19 0.98
CA GLY A 361 -36.77 0.36 2.16
C GLY A 361 -36.84 1.75 2.81
N TYR A 362 -37.47 2.73 2.16
CA TYR A 362 -37.58 4.11 2.66
C TYR A 362 -38.91 4.38 3.35
N GLN A 363 -38.87 4.99 4.53
CA GLN A 363 -40.07 5.40 5.25
C GLN A 363 -40.58 6.78 4.81
N PRO A 364 -41.75 6.90 4.17
CA PRO A 364 -42.25 8.21 3.71
C PRO A 364 -42.50 9.23 4.83
N THR A 365 -42.64 8.77 6.07
CA THR A 365 -42.87 9.59 7.26
C THR A 365 -41.59 10.21 7.84
N GLU A 366 -40.42 9.74 7.42
CA GLU A 366 -39.13 10.27 7.87
C GLU A 366 -38.58 11.26 6.85
N GLY A 367 -38.11 12.43 7.30
CA GLY A 367 -37.73 13.52 6.38
C GLY A 367 -36.65 13.15 5.36
N ARG A 368 -35.61 12.42 5.77
CA ARG A 368 -34.52 11.95 4.87
C ARG A 368 -35.04 10.96 3.85
N SER A 369 -35.73 9.92 4.31
CA SER A 369 -36.36 8.91 3.46
C SER A 369 -37.37 9.52 2.48
N ALA A 370 -38.20 10.48 2.93
CA ALA A 370 -39.15 11.21 2.10
C ALA A 370 -38.45 12.03 1.00
N PHE A 371 -37.33 12.68 1.31
CA PHE A 371 -36.52 13.39 0.32
C PHE A 371 -35.94 12.43 -0.72
N THR A 372 -35.37 11.30 -0.30
CA THR A 372 -34.86 10.26 -1.22
C THR A 372 -35.96 9.72 -2.13
N LEU A 373 -37.15 9.44 -1.56
CA LEU A 373 -38.33 9.02 -2.32
C LEU A 373 -38.76 10.07 -3.34
N GLN A 374 -38.79 11.35 -2.95
CA GLN A 374 -39.14 12.46 -3.85
C GLN A 374 -38.18 12.56 -5.04
N VAL A 375 -36.87 12.46 -4.80
CA VAL A 375 -35.85 12.49 -5.86
C VAL A 375 -36.01 11.27 -6.79
N GLY A 376 -36.19 10.07 -6.23
CA GLY A 376 -36.43 8.85 -7.02
C GLY A 376 -37.67 8.93 -7.90
N LEU A 377 -38.77 9.50 -7.41
CA LEU A 377 -39.98 9.76 -8.19
C LEU A 377 -39.71 10.70 -9.39
N ILE A 378 -38.98 11.79 -9.16
CA ILE A 378 -38.66 12.77 -10.21
C ILE A 378 -37.79 12.11 -11.29
N LEU A 379 -36.74 11.39 -10.90
CA LEU A 379 -35.84 10.70 -11.83
C LEU A 379 -36.57 9.64 -12.67
N GLY A 380 -37.46 8.87 -12.06
CA GLY A 380 -38.27 7.88 -12.77
C GLY A 380 -39.15 8.50 -13.86
N ARG A 381 -39.87 9.58 -13.54
CA ARG A 381 -40.70 10.32 -14.52
C ARG A 381 -39.88 10.93 -15.66
N LEU A 382 -38.69 11.45 -15.36
CA LEU A 382 -37.77 11.98 -16.38
C LEU A 382 -37.29 10.86 -17.33
N THR A 383 -37.05 9.66 -16.80
CA THR A 383 -36.60 8.50 -17.58
C THR A 383 -37.70 8.01 -18.51
N GLU A 384 -38.95 7.87 -18.04
CA GLU A 384 -40.10 7.51 -18.89
C GLU A 384 -40.37 8.52 -20.01
N SER A 385 -40.27 9.81 -19.68
CA SER A 385 -40.46 10.89 -20.65
C SER A 385 -39.40 10.86 -21.76
N ALA A 386 -38.14 10.58 -21.40
CA ALA A 386 -37.04 10.44 -22.36
C ALA A 386 -37.23 9.23 -23.30
N VAL A 387 -37.77 8.11 -22.80
CA VAL A 387 -38.12 6.94 -23.62
C VAL A 387 -39.23 7.28 -24.62
N THR A 388 -40.26 8.01 -24.16
CA THR A 388 -41.39 8.40 -25.01
C THR A 388 -40.96 9.36 -26.12
N TRP A 389 -40.07 10.31 -25.82
CA TRP A 389 -39.51 11.21 -26.84
C TRP A 389 -38.69 10.47 -27.90
N ARG A 390 -37.82 9.53 -27.51
CA ARG A 390 -37.03 8.72 -28.44
C ARG A 390 -37.86 7.79 -29.32
N ALA A 391 -39.05 7.40 -28.89
CA ALA A 391 -39.96 6.57 -29.70
C ALA A 391 -40.72 7.39 -30.78
N LEU A 392 -40.73 8.71 -30.67
CA LEU A 392 -41.42 9.64 -31.59
C LEU A 392 -40.48 10.26 -32.64
N THR A 393 -39.16 10.11 -32.49
CA THR A 393 -38.12 10.55 -33.42
C THR A 393 -37.49 9.36 -34.12
#